data_AF-A0A9W7ARK5-F1
#
_entry.id   AF-A0A9W7ARK5-F1
#
_cell.length_a   1.000
_cell.length_b   1.000
_cell.length_c   1.000
_cell.angle_alpha   90.00
_cell.angle_beta   90.00
_cell.angle_gamma   90.00
#
_symmetry.space_group_name_H-M   'P 1'
#
loop_
_entity.id
_entity.type
_entity.pdbx_description
1 polymer ?
#
loop_
_entity_poly.entity_id
_entity_poly.type
_entity_poly.pdbx_seq_one_letter_code
_entity_poly.pdbx_strand_id
1 'polypeptide(L)'
;MVLHSSRMPASMSARGGSKYPPRQQQSNVKTSRLLKGTSGASPLDAFDGLKMDLEGGSLSARSAGTRRVPADEKKKRMLAIQERNERKAIRKKQENIVLQKFLTKHSTASDRATKSALTSSITKIVSLYFQNQPLTTNLTSSMLNDLEERVINACSKIPAEVEAYKVDFARSSSASGKYGHQMKPSGIPDLNFQNSKNVDLSLPTNINNDWAALTIANAIDFEEEKKRDKIKDKEGKRRQREKFDEQKASNDRRREEEREEGRLERLKGIEKFNEFKRQEEEQAAKKVKEHEELRNMYTQQVEMRRIEKEKQAKRMKEEALKDAARLARELKSSQDAALENKRSERVRYQGMVEESARNEIVRQQEKEKQAAHDRKLASDHKKKLDKEDAARAKALEDRMKRYEGIGAQWATTGAGAQKAKEEAKMMDIIAKEAAKKEQRDDDRNRRDKEKIASDKVMMKKLNTRLLNEKKQRDEHEATLERKFYNSMKLENENAIMSEKMKQDRKNKPPLNTSRN
;
A
#
# COMPACT_ATOMS: atom_id res chain seq x y z
N MET A 1 -1.91 55.87 -48.39
CA MET A 1 -1.84 54.90 -47.27
C MET A 1 -1.27 55.62 -46.06
N VAL A 2 -1.96 55.46 -44.94
CA VAL A 2 -2.07 56.41 -43.83
C VAL A 2 -1.00 56.18 -42.75
N LEU A 3 -0.30 57.28 -42.42
CA LEU A 3 0.25 57.80 -41.16
C LEU A 3 1.11 56.94 -40.19
N HIS A 4 2.24 57.57 -39.84
CA HIS A 4 3.02 57.42 -38.62
C HIS A 4 2.30 57.98 -37.37
N SER A 5 2.74 57.50 -36.20
CA SER A 5 3.13 58.28 -35.01
C SER A 5 2.32 58.11 -33.71
N SER A 6 3.09 57.87 -32.64
CA SER A 6 3.03 58.52 -31.31
C SER A 6 2.33 57.88 -30.10
N ARG A 7 3.17 57.79 -29.04
CA ARG A 7 2.97 58.16 -27.62
C ARG A 7 2.04 57.34 -26.69
N MET A 8 2.69 56.57 -25.81
CA MET A 8 2.66 56.56 -24.31
C MET A 8 1.73 57.58 -23.58
N PRO A 9 1.58 57.52 -22.24
CA PRO A 9 1.06 56.48 -21.34
C PRO A 9 -0.06 57.04 -20.42
N ALA A 10 -0.75 56.21 -19.62
CA ALA A 10 -1.59 56.70 -18.52
C ALA A 10 -1.49 55.80 -17.27
N SER A 11 -0.85 56.38 -16.26
CA SER A 11 -0.87 56.03 -14.85
C SER A 11 -2.22 56.37 -14.20
N MET A 12 -2.66 55.61 -13.18
CA MET A 12 -3.26 56.01 -11.88
C MET A 12 -3.56 54.69 -11.11
N SER A 13 -2.91 54.37 -9.98
CA SER A 13 -3.23 54.80 -8.61
C SER A 13 -4.69 54.50 -8.23
N ALA A 14 -5.09 53.76 -7.17
CA ALA A 14 -4.46 53.48 -5.89
C ALA A 14 -5.22 52.36 -5.12
N ARG A 15 -4.61 51.89 -4.00
CA ARG A 15 -5.20 51.32 -2.76
C ARG A 15 -5.97 49.98 -2.94
N GLY A 16 -5.58 48.87 -2.32
CA GLY A 16 -5.17 48.66 -0.95
C GLY A 16 -6.15 47.66 -0.31
N GLY A 17 -5.66 46.57 0.30
CA GLY A 17 -6.48 45.77 1.21
C GLY A 17 -6.37 44.24 1.07
N SER A 18 -5.88 43.63 2.15
CA SER A 18 -6.13 42.25 2.60
C SER A 18 -5.42 41.09 1.88
N LYS A 19 -4.27 40.71 2.45
CA LYS A 19 -3.64 39.38 2.30
C LYS A 19 -4.19 38.41 3.35
N TYR A 20 -5.43 37.90 3.27
CA TYR A 20 -5.83 36.62 3.91
C TYR A 20 -7.17 36.12 3.33
N PRO A 21 -7.31 34.81 3.01
CA PRO A 21 -8.60 34.22 2.69
C PRO A 21 -9.48 34.04 3.95
N PRO A 22 -10.82 34.03 3.81
CA PRO A 22 -11.75 34.00 4.94
C PRO A 22 -11.74 32.64 5.66
N ARG A 23 -11.62 32.71 6.98
CA ARG A 23 -11.73 31.61 7.94
C ARG A 23 -13.20 31.22 8.09
N GLN A 24 -13.59 30.06 7.56
CA GLN A 24 -14.92 29.50 7.84
C GLN A 24 -15.02 29.05 9.30
N GLN A 25 -16.08 29.53 9.94
CA GLN A 25 -16.50 29.21 11.29
C GLN A 25 -17.05 27.78 11.34
N GLN A 26 -16.60 26.99 12.32
CA GLN A 26 -17.35 25.84 12.83
C GLN A 26 -17.80 26.17 14.24
N SER A 27 -19.09 26.46 14.38
CA SER A 27 -19.82 26.40 15.64
C SER A 27 -20.78 25.22 15.57
N ASN A 28 -20.57 24.21 16.42
CA ASN A 28 -21.49 23.97 17.54
C ASN A 28 -21.06 22.75 18.35
N VAL A 29 -20.83 23.06 19.61
CA VAL A 29 -20.65 22.18 20.75
C VAL A 29 -22.02 21.62 21.14
N LYS A 30 -22.10 20.31 21.42
CA LYS A 30 -23.01 19.76 22.42
C LYS A 30 -22.23 18.88 23.39
N THR A 31 -22.29 19.31 24.64
CA THR A 31 -21.71 18.76 25.86
C THR A 31 -22.60 17.68 26.48
N SER A 32 -22.02 17.00 27.49
CA SER A 32 -22.59 16.01 28.45
C SER A 32 -22.59 14.56 27.93
N ARG A 33 -22.07 13.56 28.67
CA ARG A 33 -22.16 13.32 30.12
C ARG A 33 -20.88 12.75 30.73
N LEU A 34 -20.64 13.18 31.97
CA LEU A 34 -19.81 12.54 33.00
C LEU A 34 -20.37 11.18 33.43
N LEU A 35 -19.48 10.23 33.75
CA LEU A 35 -19.49 9.25 34.87
C LEU A 35 -18.06 8.67 34.92
N LYS A 36 -17.13 9.16 35.75
CA LYS A 36 -16.85 8.85 37.18
C LYS A 36 -16.61 7.36 37.50
N GLY A 37 -15.33 6.97 37.48
CA GLY A 37 -14.63 6.28 38.57
C GLY A 37 -14.82 4.77 38.78
N THR A 38 -13.71 4.02 38.70
CA THR A 38 -13.17 3.08 39.72
C THR A 38 -11.86 2.51 39.14
N SER A 39 -10.68 3.01 39.55
CA SER A 39 -9.83 2.49 40.64
C SER A 39 -9.47 1.01 40.50
N GLY A 40 -8.22 0.76 40.15
CA GLY A 40 -7.61 -0.57 40.13
C GLY A 40 -6.10 -0.43 39.90
N ALA A 41 -5.43 0.21 40.86
CA ALA A 41 -3.98 0.25 40.95
C ALA A 41 -3.45 -1.11 41.40
N SER A 42 -2.34 -1.57 40.81
CA SER A 42 -1.14 -2.02 41.54
C SER A 42 -0.06 -2.60 40.59
N PRO A 43 1.22 -2.63 41.04
CA PRO A 43 2.38 -2.23 40.24
C PRO A 43 3.50 -3.30 40.20
N LEU A 44 4.72 -2.89 39.84
CA LEU A 44 6.03 -3.60 39.93
C LEU A 44 6.33 -4.50 38.71
N ASP A 45 7.56 -4.59 38.16
CA ASP A 45 8.83 -3.97 38.50
C ASP A 45 9.85 -4.19 37.35
N ALA A 46 10.88 -3.35 37.36
CA ALA A 46 12.27 -3.61 36.97
C ALA A 46 12.66 -3.92 35.50
N PHE A 47 13.39 -2.98 34.91
CA PHE A 47 14.71 -3.11 34.22
C PHE A 47 14.98 -1.75 33.56
N ASP A 48 15.51 -0.74 34.26
CA ASP A 48 16.92 -0.51 34.63
C ASP A 48 17.94 -0.68 33.50
N GLY A 49 18.70 0.40 33.26
CA GLY A 49 19.94 0.40 32.49
C GLY A 49 19.90 1.00 31.07
N LEU A 50 19.96 2.33 30.94
CA LEU A 50 21.06 2.98 30.19
C LEU A 50 21.06 4.50 30.38
N LYS A 51 22.15 4.95 31.00
CA LYS A 51 22.57 6.31 31.31
C LYS A 51 22.64 7.22 30.08
N MET A 52 22.30 8.49 30.31
CA MET A 52 23.00 9.76 29.96
C MET A 52 23.66 9.82 28.57
N ASP A 53 23.37 10.82 27.73
CA ASP A 53 23.85 12.17 27.97
C ASP A 53 22.87 13.29 27.55
N LEU A 54 22.79 14.26 28.45
CA LEU A 54 22.20 15.59 28.29
C LEU A 54 23.29 16.53 27.75
N GLU A 55 23.12 17.04 26.54
CA GLU A 55 23.69 18.34 26.16
C GLU A 55 22.63 19.23 25.51
N GLY A 56 22.41 20.36 26.19
CA GLY A 56 22.18 21.71 25.65
C GLY A 56 21.31 21.87 24.40
N GLY A 57 20.08 22.35 24.59
CA GLY A 57 19.24 22.76 23.46
C GLY A 57 18.01 23.57 23.85
N SER A 58 18.23 24.80 24.29
CA SER A 58 17.39 25.99 24.03
C SER A 58 15.88 25.79 23.90
N LEU A 59 15.16 26.25 24.92
CA LEU A 59 13.73 26.55 24.89
C LEU A 59 13.46 27.68 23.87
N SER A 60 13.24 27.31 22.61
CA SER A 60 12.79 28.23 21.57
C SER A 60 11.31 28.01 21.23
N ALA A 61 10.56 29.10 21.38
CA ALA A 61 9.18 29.35 21.03
C ALA A 61 8.51 28.36 20.06
N ARG A 62 7.39 27.79 20.52
CA ARG A 62 6.40 27.08 19.71
C ARG A 62 5.82 28.02 18.65
N SER A 63 6.43 28.05 17.46
CA SER A 63 5.73 28.48 16.26
C SER A 63 4.93 27.28 15.73
N ALA A 64 3.62 27.50 15.53
CA ALA A 64 2.72 26.56 14.87
C ALA A 64 3.03 26.51 13.36
N GLY A 65 4.25 26.14 13.01
CA GLY A 65 4.62 25.80 11.64
C GLY A 65 4.02 24.45 11.32
N THR A 66 3.14 24.42 10.32
CA THR A 66 2.73 23.20 9.61
C THR A 66 3.98 22.52 9.08
N ARG A 67 4.61 21.66 9.91
CA ARG A 67 5.67 20.75 9.49
C ARG A 67 5.08 19.94 8.34
N ARG A 68 5.51 20.26 7.12
CA ARG A 68 5.22 19.46 5.94
C ARG A 68 5.85 18.10 6.20
N VAL A 69 5.02 17.17 6.66
CA VAL A 69 5.35 15.75 6.74
C VAL A 69 5.93 15.37 5.37
N PRO A 70 7.18 14.89 5.30
CA PRO A 70 7.82 14.53 4.04
C PRO A 70 6.89 13.63 3.21
N ALA A 71 6.86 13.83 1.88
CA ALA A 71 5.96 13.08 1.00
C ALA A 71 6.09 11.56 1.21
N ASP A 72 7.29 11.10 1.57
CA ASP A 72 7.62 9.71 1.87
C ASP A 72 6.98 9.21 3.17
N GLU A 73 6.90 10.03 4.22
CA GLU A 73 6.18 9.67 5.45
C GLU A 73 4.68 9.61 5.23
N LYS A 74 4.12 10.50 4.39
CA LYS A 74 2.70 10.45 4.01
C LYS A 74 2.40 9.18 3.22
N LYS A 75 3.28 8.79 2.29
CA LYS A 75 3.18 7.53 1.53
C LYS A 75 3.30 6.31 2.45
N LYS A 76 4.24 6.31 3.40
CA LYS A 76 4.40 5.24 4.40
C LYS A 76 3.16 5.10 5.30
N ARG A 77 2.56 6.22 5.75
CA ARG A 77 1.31 6.21 6.52
C ARG A 77 0.14 5.67 5.70
N MET A 78 0.02 6.07 4.43
CA MET A 78 -1.02 5.56 3.52
C MET A 78 -0.88 4.05 3.29
N LEU A 79 0.34 3.57 3.04
CA LEU A 79 0.62 2.14 2.90
C LEU A 79 0.32 1.37 4.20
N ALA A 80 0.69 1.91 5.36
CA ALA A 80 0.37 1.30 6.65
C ALA A 80 -1.15 1.22 6.91
N ILE A 81 -1.92 2.23 6.49
CA ILE A 81 -3.39 2.21 6.57
C ILE A 81 -3.97 1.16 5.62
N GLN A 82 -3.44 1.08 4.39
CA GLN A 82 -3.88 0.09 3.41
C GLN A 82 -3.59 -1.33 3.90
N GLU A 83 -2.38 -1.60 4.39
CA GLU A 83 -1.99 -2.89 4.95
C GLU A 83 -2.85 -3.25 6.18
N ARG A 84 -3.15 -2.28 7.04
CA ARG A 84 -4.09 -2.49 8.17
C ARG A 84 -5.50 -2.87 7.70
N ASN A 85 -5.98 -2.29 6.61
CA ASN A 85 -7.29 -2.59 6.06
C ASN A 85 -7.32 -3.97 5.38
N GLU A 86 -6.27 -4.33 4.66
CA GLU A 86 -6.10 -5.67 4.07
C GLU A 86 -6.09 -6.75 5.17
N ARG A 87 -5.38 -6.52 6.28
CA ARG A 87 -5.40 -7.42 7.45
C ARG A 87 -6.78 -7.54 8.09
N LYS A 88 -7.56 -6.44 8.19
CA LYS A 88 -8.95 -6.49 8.65
C LYS A 88 -9.84 -7.31 7.71
N ALA A 89 -9.65 -7.19 6.40
CA ALA A 89 -10.40 -7.94 5.40
C ALA A 89 -10.10 -9.44 5.48
N ILE A 90 -8.82 -9.81 5.61
CA ILE A 90 -8.39 -11.20 5.79
C ILE A 90 -8.99 -11.78 7.09
N ARG A 91 -8.92 -11.04 8.19
CA ARG A 91 -9.53 -11.45 9.47
C ARG A 91 -11.03 -11.71 9.32
N LYS A 92 -11.78 -10.79 8.72
CA LYS A 92 -13.22 -10.94 8.52
C LYS A 92 -13.56 -12.14 7.64
N LYS A 93 -12.71 -12.44 6.64
CA LYS A 93 -12.83 -13.65 5.82
C LYS A 93 -12.62 -14.92 6.65
N GLN A 94 -11.59 -14.94 7.52
CA GLN A 94 -11.33 -16.06 8.42
C GLN A 94 -12.47 -16.25 9.44
N GLU A 95 -12.95 -15.17 10.04
CA GLU A 95 -14.11 -15.16 10.93
C GLU A 95 -15.33 -15.80 10.26
N ASN A 96 -15.66 -15.40 9.03
CA ASN A 96 -16.79 -15.96 8.30
C ASN A 96 -16.62 -17.44 7.96
N ILE A 97 -15.42 -17.89 7.58
CA ILE A 97 -15.14 -19.30 7.29
C ILE A 97 -15.31 -20.14 8.56
N VAL A 98 -14.75 -19.67 9.68
CA VAL A 98 -14.83 -20.35 10.97
C VAL A 98 -16.28 -20.37 11.47
N LEU A 99 -16.99 -19.25 11.37
CA LEU A 99 -18.40 -19.14 11.72
C LEU A 99 -19.25 -20.13 10.92
N GLN A 100 -19.09 -20.19 9.60
CA GLN A 100 -19.83 -21.14 8.76
C GLN A 100 -19.57 -22.59 9.18
N LYS A 101 -18.31 -22.96 9.44
CA LYS A 101 -17.97 -24.31 9.90
C LYS A 101 -18.58 -24.66 11.27
N PHE A 102 -18.58 -23.72 12.22
CA PHE A 102 -19.20 -23.95 13.52
C PHE A 102 -20.72 -24.01 13.44
N LEU A 103 -21.35 -23.18 12.60
CA LEU A 103 -22.80 -23.24 12.37
C LEU A 103 -23.22 -24.57 11.74
N THR A 104 -22.49 -25.08 10.74
CA THR A 104 -22.82 -26.38 10.13
C THR A 104 -22.59 -27.54 11.09
N LYS A 105 -21.55 -27.46 11.94
CA LYS A 105 -21.20 -28.54 12.88
C LYS A 105 -22.08 -28.57 14.15
N HIS A 106 -22.49 -27.41 14.68
CA HIS A 106 -23.16 -27.33 16.00
C HIS A 106 -24.57 -26.72 15.99
N SER A 107 -25.10 -26.23 14.86
CA SER A 107 -26.48 -25.70 14.74
C SER A 107 -27.47 -26.71 14.15
N THR A 108 -27.30 -28.00 14.44
CA THR A 108 -28.07 -29.11 13.83
C THR A 108 -29.39 -29.42 14.55
N ALA A 109 -29.87 -28.55 15.44
CA ALA A 109 -31.14 -28.75 16.15
C ALA A 109 -32.36 -28.73 15.20
N SER A 110 -33.31 -29.63 15.42
CA SER A 110 -34.57 -29.73 14.66
C SER A 110 -35.56 -28.61 15.02
N ASP A 111 -35.55 -28.17 16.28
CA ASP A 111 -36.41 -27.08 16.75
C ASP A 111 -35.88 -25.71 16.31
N ARG A 112 -36.74 -24.91 15.68
CA ARG A 112 -36.43 -23.58 15.14
C ARG A 112 -35.98 -22.60 16.23
N ALA A 113 -36.58 -22.66 17.42
CA ALA A 113 -36.23 -21.77 18.53
C ALA A 113 -34.81 -22.07 19.05
N THR A 114 -34.53 -23.35 19.29
CA THR A 114 -33.21 -23.84 19.72
C THR A 114 -32.13 -23.57 18.68
N LYS A 115 -32.42 -23.80 17.40
CA LYS A 115 -31.51 -23.51 16.29
C LYS A 115 -31.18 -22.01 16.17
N SER A 116 -32.17 -21.14 16.37
CA SER A 116 -31.98 -19.68 16.38
C SER A 116 -31.06 -19.25 17.54
N ALA A 117 -31.31 -19.76 18.75
CA ALA A 117 -30.50 -19.48 19.94
C ALA A 117 -29.05 -19.98 19.79
N LEU A 118 -28.85 -21.19 19.28
CA LEU A 118 -27.52 -21.75 18.96
C LEU A 118 -26.78 -20.89 17.94
N THR A 119 -27.45 -20.49 16.85
CA THR A 119 -26.86 -19.65 15.80
C THR A 119 -26.42 -18.29 16.34
N SER A 120 -27.24 -17.66 17.19
CA SER A 120 -26.92 -16.38 17.83
C SER A 120 -25.72 -16.50 18.79
N SER A 121 -25.69 -17.56 19.60
CA SER A 121 -24.60 -17.82 20.54
C SER A 121 -23.27 -18.09 19.84
N ILE A 122 -23.26 -18.97 18.82
CA ILE A 122 -22.08 -19.27 17.99
C ILE A 122 -21.55 -18.00 17.34
N THR A 123 -22.43 -17.18 16.74
CA THR A 123 -22.05 -15.91 16.10
C THR A 123 -21.40 -14.97 17.11
N LYS A 124 -21.99 -14.82 18.31
CA LYS A 124 -21.46 -13.94 19.36
C LYS A 124 -20.08 -14.39 19.84
N ILE A 125 -19.88 -15.69 20.07
CA ILE A 125 -18.61 -16.24 20.57
C ILE A 125 -17.50 -16.09 19.53
N VAL A 126 -17.79 -16.46 18.27
CA VAL A 126 -16.81 -16.36 17.18
C VAL A 126 -16.45 -14.90 16.93
N SER A 127 -17.42 -13.98 16.85
CA SER A 127 -17.12 -12.56 16.64
C SER A 127 -16.34 -11.93 17.80
N LEU A 128 -16.68 -12.23 19.05
CA LEU A 128 -15.93 -11.74 20.22
C LEU A 128 -14.49 -12.28 20.23
N TYR A 129 -14.30 -13.54 19.84
CA TYR A 129 -12.97 -14.13 19.75
C TYR A 129 -12.10 -13.38 18.74
N PHE A 130 -12.60 -13.16 17.51
CA PHE A 130 -11.85 -12.46 16.46
C PHE A 130 -11.67 -10.95 16.73
N GLN A 131 -12.53 -10.32 17.53
CA GLN A 131 -12.35 -8.93 17.97
C GLN A 131 -11.18 -8.78 18.94
N ASN A 132 -11.00 -9.75 19.84
CA ASN A 132 -9.98 -9.71 20.89
C ASN A 132 -8.58 -10.16 20.42
N GLN A 133 -8.46 -10.71 19.20
CA GLN A 133 -7.16 -11.12 18.64
C GLN A 133 -6.41 -9.95 17.97
N PRO A 134 -5.06 -9.88 18.09
CA PRO A 134 -4.25 -8.88 17.39
C PRO A 134 -4.29 -9.04 15.85
N LEU A 135 -4.04 -7.96 15.09
CA LEU A 135 -4.12 -7.94 13.61
C LEU A 135 -3.03 -8.78 12.91
N THR A 136 -2.11 -9.38 13.67
CA THR A 136 -0.82 -9.87 13.19
C THR A 136 -0.66 -11.39 13.22
N THR A 137 -1.59 -12.13 13.84
CA THR A 137 -1.43 -13.57 14.09
C THR A 137 -2.21 -14.42 13.10
N ASN A 138 -1.52 -15.34 12.42
CA ASN A 138 -2.17 -16.45 11.73
C ASN A 138 -2.85 -17.35 12.78
N LEU A 139 -4.08 -17.79 12.52
CA LEU A 139 -4.81 -18.69 13.41
C LEU A 139 -4.02 -20.00 13.58
N THR A 140 -3.57 -20.28 14.80
CA THR A 140 -2.90 -21.55 15.12
C THR A 140 -3.94 -22.65 15.40
N SER A 141 -3.54 -23.91 15.29
CA SER A 141 -4.43 -25.03 15.59
C SER A 141 -4.92 -25.01 17.06
N SER A 142 -4.04 -24.64 18.00
CA SER A 142 -4.41 -24.49 19.42
C SER A 142 -5.53 -23.47 19.64
N MET A 143 -5.44 -22.30 19.00
CA MET A 143 -6.45 -21.25 19.07
C MET A 143 -7.81 -21.67 18.49
N LEU A 144 -7.82 -22.57 17.50
CA LEU A 144 -9.06 -23.12 16.96
C LEU A 144 -9.70 -24.14 17.90
N ASN A 145 -8.88 -24.97 18.56
CA ASN A 145 -9.35 -25.94 19.54
C ASN A 145 -9.94 -25.25 20.77
N ASP A 146 -9.29 -24.20 21.29
CA ASP A 146 -9.81 -23.40 22.41
C ASP A 146 -11.15 -22.72 22.06
N LEU A 147 -11.27 -22.23 20.81
CA LEU A 147 -12.51 -21.64 20.32
C LEU A 147 -13.61 -22.71 20.20
N GLU A 148 -13.26 -23.89 19.69
CA GLU A 148 -14.18 -25.02 19.58
C GLU A 148 -14.69 -25.48 20.94
N GLU A 149 -13.83 -25.57 21.95
CA GLU A 149 -14.23 -25.93 23.32
C GLU A 149 -15.20 -24.90 23.92
N ARG A 150 -14.94 -23.60 23.70
CA ARG A 150 -15.86 -22.52 24.14
C ARG A 150 -17.21 -22.60 23.45
N VAL A 151 -17.23 -22.91 22.15
CA VAL A 151 -18.47 -23.08 21.38
C VAL A 151 -19.24 -24.30 21.87
N ILE A 152 -18.57 -25.44 22.07
CA ILE A 152 -19.19 -26.67 22.59
C ILE A 152 -19.80 -26.43 23.97
N ASN A 153 -19.05 -25.81 24.88
CA ASN A 153 -19.50 -25.52 26.24
C ASN A 153 -20.73 -24.59 26.26
N ALA A 154 -20.76 -23.57 25.41
CA ALA A 154 -21.92 -22.68 25.31
C ALA A 154 -23.13 -23.34 24.63
N CYS A 155 -22.91 -24.11 23.57
CA CYS A 155 -23.99 -24.80 22.87
C CYS A 155 -24.63 -25.91 23.71
N SER A 156 -23.88 -26.57 24.59
CA SER A 156 -24.41 -27.65 25.45
C SER A 156 -25.50 -27.18 26.43
N LYS A 157 -25.52 -25.89 26.81
CA LYS A 157 -26.45 -25.33 27.82
C LYS A 157 -27.77 -24.83 27.22
N ILE A 158 -27.75 -24.45 25.94
CA ILE A 158 -28.88 -23.78 25.26
C ILE A 158 -30.14 -24.64 25.15
N PRO A 159 -30.09 -25.95 24.82
CA PRO A 159 -31.29 -26.76 24.75
C PRO A 159 -32.06 -26.82 26.08
N ALA A 160 -31.33 -26.92 27.21
CA ALA A 160 -31.93 -26.93 28.55
C ALA A 160 -32.55 -25.56 28.92
N GLU A 161 -31.88 -24.47 28.56
CA GLU A 161 -32.39 -23.10 28.79
C GLU A 161 -33.65 -22.79 27.97
N VAL A 162 -33.71 -23.25 26.71
CA VAL A 162 -34.89 -23.07 25.83
C VAL A 162 -36.07 -23.89 26.33
N GLU A 163 -35.86 -25.12 26.79
CA GLU A 163 -36.93 -25.93 27.40
C GLU A 163 -37.43 -25.34 28.73
N ALA A 164 -36.53 -24.85 29.59
CA ALA A 164 -36.94 -24.14 30.81
C ALA A 164 -37.81 -22.91 30.49
N TYR A 165 -37.42 -22.12 29.47
CA TYR A 165 -38.20 -20.96 29.02
C TYR A 165 -39.58 -21.34 28.46
N LYS A 166 -39.69 -22.45 27.72
CA LYS A 166 -40.99 -22.96 27.23
C LYS A 166 -41.91 -23.37 28.39
N VAL A 167 -41.37 -24.04 29.40
CA VAL A 167 -42.13 -24.46 30.59
C VAL A 167 -42.63 -23.25 31.38
N ASP A 168 -41.80 -22.22 31.55
CA ASP A 168 -42.18 -21.00 32.25
C ASP A 168 -43.22 -20.19 31.46
N PHE A 169 -43.09 -20.13 30.13
CA PHE A 169 -44.08 -19.48 29.25
C PHE A 169 -45.43 -20.20 29.30
N ALA A 170 -45.46 -21.54 29.26
CA ALA A 170 -46.69 -22.33 29.37
C ALA A 170 -47.36 -22.20 30.76
N ARG A 171 -46.59 -22.06 31.84
CA ARG A 171 -47.14 -21.77 33.16
C ARG A 171 -47.80 -20.39 33.23
N SER A 172 -47.21 -19.39 32.57
CA SER A 172 -47.76 -18.02 32.55
C SER A 172 -49.07 -17.87 31.75
N SER A 173 -49.28 -18.69 30.70
CA SER A 173 -50.49 -18.61 29.86
C SER A 173 -51.72 -19.30 30.48
N SER A 174 -51.50 -20.24 31.41
CA SER A 174 -52.59 -21.00 32.07
C SER A 174 -53.29 -20.25 33.23
N ALA A 175 -52.78 -19.08 33.65
CA ALA A 175 -53.33 -18.31 34.76
C ALA A 175 -54.49 -17.34 34.40
N SER A 176 -54.88 -17.24 33.12
CA SER A 176 -55.78 -16.16 32.63
C SER A 176 -57.19 -16.60 32.18
N GLY A 177 -57.60 -17.86 32.35
CA GLY A 177 -58.86 -18.37 31.79
C GLY A 177 -59.86 -18.89 32.82
N LYS A 178 -60.66 -18.02 33.46
CA LYS A 178 -61.80 -18.41 34.31
C LYS A 178 -63.07 -17.62 33.96
N TYR A 179 -63.72 -17.87 32.82
CA TYR A 179 -65.15 -17.59 32.63
C TYR A 179 -65.70 -18.47 31.49
N GLY A 180 -66.49 -19.50 31.84
CA GLY A 180 -67.16 -20.37 30.88
C GLY A 180 -68.30 -21.15 31.54
N HIS A 181 -69.50 -20.59 31.52
CA HIS A 181 -70.74 -21.17 32.05
C HIS A 181 -71.24 -22.34 31.17
N GLN A 182 -71.56 -23.48 31.78
CA GLN A 182 -72.33 -24.58 31.16
C GLN A 182 -73.82 -24.45 31.51
N MET A 183 -74.71 -24.66 30.54
CA MET A 183 -76.16 -24.84 30.75
C MET A 183 -76.58 -26.25 30.28
N LYS A 184 -77.38 -26.93 31.09
CA LYS A 184 -78.00 -28.25 30.85
C LYS A 184 -79.45 -28.08 30.35
N PRO A 185 -80.03 -29.01 29.57
CA PRO A 185 -81.46 -29.04 29.30
C PRO A 185 -82.20 -30.08 30.18
N SER A 186 -83.37 -29.70 30.69
CA SER A 186 -84.30 -30.52 31.49
C SER A 186 -85.40 -31.15 30.61
N GLY A 187 -85.72 -32.42 30.87
CA GLY A 187 -86.81 -33.16 30.23
C GLY A 187 -88.15 -33.01 30.96
N ILE A 188 -89.24 -33.24 30.23
CA ILE A 188 -90.63 -33.32 30.73
C ILE A 188 -91.27 -34.60 30.14
N PRO A 189 -92.01 -35.42 30.92
CA PRO A 189 -92.56 -36.71 30.47
C PRO A 189 -94.03 -36.64 30.02
N ASP A 190 -94.39 -37.53 29.08
CA ASP A 190 -95.74 -37.82 28.57
C ASP A 190 -96.63 -38.49 29.63
N LEU A 191 -97.90 -38.07 29.71
CA LEU A 191 -98.94 -38.76 30.48
C LEU A 191 -100.12 -39.17 29.59
N ASN A 192 -100.23 -40.49 29.44
CA ASN A 192 -101.38 -41.26 28.97
C ASN A 192 -102.62 -41.03 29.85
N PHE A 193 -103.80 -40.89 29.24
CA PHE A 193 -105.07 -41.24 29.90
C PHE A 193 -105.98 -42.01 28.95
N GLN A 194 -106.24 -43.26 29.33
CA GLN A 194 -107.19 -44.20 28.74
C GLN A 194 -108.60 -44.00 29.35
N ASN A 195 -109.59 -44.51 28.60
CA ASN A 195 -110.83 -45.16 29.08
C ASN A 195 -111.95 -44.34 29.75
N SER A 196 -113.13 -44.39 29.14
CA SER A 196 -114.32 -45.12 29.66
C SER A 196 -115.53 -44.78 28.77
N LYS A 197 -115.99 -45.74 27.95
CA LYS A 197 -117.10 -46.69 28.18
C LYS A 197 -118.50 -46.07 28.01
N ASN A 198 -119.09 -46.47 26.87
CA ASN A 198 -120.51 -46.55 26.56
C ASN A 198 -121.30 -47.18 27.70
N VAL A 199 -122.45 -46.58 28.04
CA VAL A 199 -123.56 -47.24 28.70
C VAL A 199 -124.83 -46.82 27.96
N ASP A 200 -125.41 -47.79 27.25
CA ASP A 200 -126.79 -47.76 26.75
C ASP A 200 -127.75 -47.57 27.93
N LEU A 201 -128.59 -46.53 27.87
CA LEU A 201 -129.80 -46.43 28.70
C LEU A 201 -131.02 -46.52 27.79
N SER A 202 -131.67 -47.69 27.85
CA SER A 202 -133.02 -47.94 27.32
C SER A 202 -134.04 -47.01 28.00
N LEU A 203 -134.78 -46.26 27.18
CA LEU A 203 -135.87 -45.36 27.57
C LEU A 203 -137.08 -46.13 28.16
N PRO A 204 -137.56 -45.78 29.37
CA PRO A 204 -138.85 -46.27 29.88
C PRO A 204 -140.00 -45.45 29.30
N THR A 205 -140.94 -46.15 28.69
CA THR A 205 -142.21 -45.63 28.16
C THR A 205 -143.17 -45.21 29.29
N ASN A 206 -143.16 -43.93 29.65
CA ASN A 206 -144.36 -43.18 30.05
C ASN A 206 -144.06 -41.67 29.94
N ILE A 207 -144.14 -41.17 28.71
CA ILE A 207 -143.90 -39.77 28.34
C ILE A 207 -145.15 -38.98 28.74
N ASN A 208 -145.14 -38.46 29.97
CA ASN A 208 -146.00 -37.37 30.47
C ASN A 208 -145.48 -36.87 31.84
N ASN A 209 -144.15 -36.74 31.97
CA ASN A 209 -143.52 -36.15 33.16
C ASN A 209 -142.65 -34.97 32.72
N ASP A 210 -143.12 -33.74 32.97
CA ASP A 210 -142.47 -32.49 32.53
C ASP A 210 -141.00 -32.37 32.99
N TRP A 211 -140.64 -33.06 34.08
CA TRP A 211 -139.27 -33.16 34.57
C TRP A 211 -138.33 -33.94 33.62
N ALA A 212 -138.84 -34.99 32.96
CA ALA A 212 -138.05 -35.74 31.98
C ALA A 212 -137.82 -34.93 30.70
N ALA A 213 -138.82 -34.13 30.28
CA ALA A 213 -138.67 -33.20 29.16
C ALA A 213 -137.64 -32.09 29.45
N LEU A 214 -137.64 -31.52 30.65
CA LEU A 214 -136.60 -30.59 31.12
C LEU A 214 -135.21 -31.21 31.16
N THR A 215 -135.10 -32.48 31.57
CA THR A 215 -133.82 -33.19 31.60
C THR A 215 -133.29 -33.45 30.19
N ILE A 216 -134.16 -33.82 29.25
CA ILE A 216 -133.81 -33.99 27.82
C ILE A 216 -133.44 -32.63 27.19
N ALA A 217 -134.16 -31.56 27.48
CA ALA A 217 -133.83 -30.21 27.02
C ALA A 217 -132.44 -29.76 27.52
N ASN A 218 -132.16 -29.94 28.81
CA ASN A 218 -130.84 -29.64 29.38
C ASN A 218 -129.73 -30.51 28.76
N ALA A 219 -130.01 -31.78 28.42
CA ALA A 219 -129.06 -32.65 27.75
C ALA A 219 -128.79 -32.19 26.31
N ILE A 220 -129.82 -31.74 25.58
CA ILE A 220 -129.67 -31.15 24.24
C ILE A 220 -128.86 -29.86 24.31
N ASP A 221 -129.17 -28.95 25.25
CA ASP A 221 -128.42 -27.71 25.45
C ASP A 221 -126.95 -27.97 25.78
N PHE A 222 -126.67 -28.98 26.63
CA PHE A 222 -125.31 -29.39 26.95
C PHE A 222 -124.57 -30.00 25.74
N GLU A 223 -125.26 -30.79 24.91
CA GLU A 223 -124.68 -31.30 23.67
C GLU A 223 -124.40 -30.19 22.65
N GLU A 224 -125.27 -29.20 22.55
CA GLU A 224 -125.06 -28.01 21.73
C GLU A 224 -123.89 -27.16 22.25
N GLU A 225 -123.80 -26.95 23.56
CA GLU A 225 -122.68 -26.24 24.19
C GLU A 225 -121.35 -26.97 23.94
N LYS A 226 -121.33 -28.30 24.08
CA LYS A 226 -120.16 -29.13 23.75
C LYS A 226 -119.78 -29.07 22.27
N LYS A 227 -120.76 -28.95 21.36
CA LYS A 227 -120.49 -28.73 19.92
C LYS A 227 -119.91 -27.33 19.69
N ARG A 228 -120.45 -26.29 20.35
CA ARG A 228 -119.93 -24.91 20.28
C ARG A 228 -118.50 -24.84 20.81
N ASP A 229 -118.18 -25.49 21.92
CA ASP A 229 -116.83 -25.53 22.48
C ASP A 229 -115.85 -26.29 21.59
N LYS A 230 -116.26 -27.42 20.99
CA LYS A 230 -115.44 -28.09 19.96
C LYS A 230 -115.15 -27.21 18.75
N ILE A 231 -116.11 -26.38 18.32
CA ILE A 231 -115.93 -25.43 17.23
C ILE A 231 -114.95 -24.32 17.66
N LYS A 232 -115.13 -23.74 18.86
CA LYS A 232 -114.20 -22.75 19.42
C LYS A 232 -112.78 -23.29 19.57
N ASP A 233 -112.61 -24.53 20.01
CA ASP A 233 -111.30 -25.20 20.12
C ASP A 233 -110.66 -25.42 18.75
N LYS A 234 -111.44 -25.84 17.75
CA LYS A 234 -110.95 -25.97 16.38
C LYS A 234 -110.54 -24.61 15.80
N GLU A 235 -111.32 -23.58 16.06
CA GLU A 235 -111.00 -22.21 15.64
C GLU A 235 -109.77 -21.67 16.37
N GLY A 236 -109.64 -21.93 17.67
CA GLY A 236 -108.47 -21.60 18.48
C GLY A 236 -107.21 -22.29 17.97
N LYS A 237 -107.28 -23.60 17.68
CA LYS A 237 -106.18 -24.36 17.07
C LYS A 237 -105.83 -23.85 15.67
N ARG A 238 -106.83 -23.46 14.88
CA ARG A 238 -106.60 -22.85 13.56
C ARG A 238 -105.87 -21.51 13.69
N ARG A 239 -106.32 -20.61 14.57
CA ARG A 239 -105.64 -19.33 14.84
C ARG A 239 -104.22 -19.52 15.37
N GLN A 240 -103.98 -20.55 16.19
CA GLN A 240 -102.62 -20.88 16.66
C GLN A 240 -101.73 -21.34 15.50
N ARG A 241 -102.23 -22.19 14.60
CA ARG A 241 -101.48 -22.61 13.39
C ARG A 241 -101.16 -21.42 12.49
N GLU A 242 -102.15 -20.57 12.22
CA GLU A 242 -101.96 -19.34 11.44
C GLU A 242 -100.85 -18.46 12.06
N LYS A 243 -100.84 -18.27 13.39
CA LYS A 243 -99.77 -17.54 14.08
C LYS A 243 -98.39 -18.21 14.01
N PHE A 244 -98.33 -19.55 14.07
CA PHE A 244 -97.07 -20.27 13.92
C PHE A 244 -96.52 -20.17 12.49
N ASP A 245 -97.39 -20.26 11.50
CA ASP A 245 -97.03 -20.10 10.09
C ASP A 245 -96.56 -18.67 9.81
N GLU A 246 -97.21 -17.66 10.38
CA GLU A 246 -96.76 -16.26 10.34
C GLU A 246 -95.37 -16.07 10.99
N GLN A 247 -95.13 -16.66 12.17
CA GLN A 247 -93.83 -16.61 12.82
C GLN A 247 -92.75 -17.31 12.01
N LYS A 248 -93.08 -18.44 11.38
CA LYS A 248 -92.15 -19.16 10.50
C LYS A 248 -91.80 -18.33 9.27
N ALA A 249 -92.80 -17.74 8.60
CA ALA A 249 -92.59 -16.87 7.45
C ALA A 249 -91.77 -15.63 7.81
N SER A 250 -92.03 -15.02 8.97
CA SER A 250 -91.25 -13.89 9.48
C SER A 250 -89.80 -14.27 9.77
N ASN A 251 -89.56 -15.43 10.40
CA ASN A 251 -88.21 -15.94 10.65
C ASN A 251 -87.47 -16.31 9.36
N ASP A 252 -88.15 -16.91 8.39
CA ASP A 252 -87.55 -17.27 7.11
C ASP A 252 -87.17 -16.01 6.31
N ARG A 253 -88.02 -14.98 6.32
CA ARG A 253 -87.70 -13.67 5.74
C ARG A 253 -86.48 -13.03 6.43
N ARG A 254 -86.45 -13.02 7.76
CA ARG A 254 -85.32 -12.48 8.52
C ARG A 254 -84.03 -13.26 8.22
N ARG A 255 -84.09 -14.58 8.10
CA ARG A 255 -82.93 -15.41 7.70
C ARG A 255 -82.46 -15.14 6.27
N GLU A 256 -83.34 -14.73 5.37
CA GLU A 256 -82.97 -14.32 4.01
C GLU A 256 -82.27 -12.96 4.03
N GLU A 257 -82.80 -12.00 4.79
CA GLU A 257 -82.21 -10.68 4.98
C GLU A 257 -80.81 -10.79 5.61
N GLU A 258 -80.64 -11.60 6.68
CA GLU A 258 -79.32 -11.88 7.29
C GLU A 258 -78.34 -12.55 6.29
N ARG A 259 -78.84 -13.38 5.35
CA ARG A 259 -78.00 -14.01 4.31
C ARG A 259 -77.55 -13.02 3.24
N GLU A 260 -78.44 -12.14 2.78
CA GLU A 260 -78.11 -11.09 1.82
C GLU A 260 -77.18 -10.02 2.44
N GLU A 261 -77.41 -9.63 3.70
CA GLU A 261 -76.48 -8.76 4.45
C GLU A 261 -75.10 -9.41 4.60
N GLY A 262 -75.05 -10.69 4.98
CA GLY A 262 -73.79 -11.43 5.06
C GLY A 262 -73.08 -11.57 3.70
N ARG A 263 -73.82 -11.63 2.59
CA ARG A 263 -73.24 -11.62 1.23
C ARG A 263 -72.66 -10.26 0.86
N LEU A 264 -73.38 -9.18 1.18
CA LEU A 264 -72.92 -7.80 0.96
C LEU A 264 -71.68 -7.48 1.78
N GLU A 265 -71.60 -7.92 3.03
CA GLU A 265 -70.42 -7.74 3.87
C GLU A 265 -69.19 -8.46 3.30
N ARG A 266 -69.35 -9.68 2.77
CA ARG A 266 -68.26 -10.39 2.10
C ARG A 266 -67.79 -9.65 0.85
N LEU A 267 -68.71 -9.13 0.04
CA LEU A 267 -68.36 -8.34 -1.15
C LEU A 267 -67.59 -7.07 -0.76
N LYS A 268 -68.07 -6.32 0.25
CA LYS A 268 -67.34 -5.17 0.80
C LYS A 268 -65.96 -5.55 1.35
N GLY A 269 -65.84 -6.73 1.96
CA GLY A 269 -64.56 -7.28 2.43
C GLY A 269 -63.58 -7.54 1.28
N ILE A 270 -64.07 -8.12 0.17
CA ILE A 270 -63.28 -8.36 -1.04
C ILE A 270 -62.84 -7.04 -1.68
N GLU A 271 -63.73 -6.05 -1.79
CA GLU A 271 -63.40 -4.73 -2.34
C GLU A 271 -62.30 -4.04 -1.52
N LYS A 272 -62.42 -4.02 -0.19
CA LYS A 272 -61.39 -3.45 0.70
C LYS A 272 -60.06 -4.19 0.59
N PHE A 273 -60.08 -5.51 0.44
CA PHE A 273 -58.87 -6.30 0.24
C PHE A 273 -58.19 -6.00 -1.09
N ASN A 274 -58.97 -5.86 -2.17
CA ASN A 274 -58.45 -5.48 -3.49
C ASN A 274 -57.89 -4.06 -3.49
N GLU A 275 -58.54 -3.13 -2.79
CA GLU A 275 -58.04 -1.77 -2.63
C GLU A 275 -56.71 -1.75 -1.86
N PHE A 276 -56.60 -2.52 -0.77
CA PHE A 276 -55.35 -2.70 -0.03
C PHE A 276 -54.23 -3.27 -0.92
N LYS A 277 -54.53 -4.32 -1.69
CA LYS A 277 -53.59 -4.89 -2.68
C LYS A 277 -53.12 -3.86 -3.70
N ARG A 278 -54.03 -3.05 -4.24
CA ARG A 278 -53.69 -1.97 -5.19
C ARG A 278 -52.78 -0.93 -4.54
N GLN A 279 -53.07 -0.53 -3.30
CA GLN A 279 -52.22 0.42 -2.57
C GLN A 279 -50.82 -0.15 -2.28
N GLU A 280 -50.71 -1.44 -1.97
CA GLU A 280 -49.43 -2.13 -1.78
C GLU A 280 -48.61 -2.13 -3.07
N GLU A 281 -49.23 -2.47 -4.21
CA GLU A 281 -48.60 -2.45 -5.53
C GLU A 281 -48.16 -1.04 -5.93
N GLU A 282 -48.98 -0.02 -5.70
CA GLU A 282 -48.61 1.39 -5.95
C GLU A 282 -47.43 1.84 -5.08
N GLN A 283 -47.39 1.46 -3.80
CA GLN A 283 -46.25 1.77 -2.93
C GLN A 283 -44.98 1.03 -3.34
N ALA A 284 -45.10 -0.23 -3.75
CA ALA A 284 -43.98 -1.00 -4.28
C ALA A 284 -43.45 -0.37 -5.57
N ALA A 285 -44.34 0.02 -6.50
CA ALA A 285 -43.98 0.70 -7.75
C ALA A 285 -43.29 2.05 -7.50
N LYS A 286 -43.77 2.84 -6.53
CA LYS A 286 -43.11 4.10 -6.13
C LYS A 286 -41.70 3.87 -5.59
N LYS A 287 -41.50 2.88 -4.70
CA LYS A 287 -40.17 2.53 -4.17
C LYS A 287 -39.21 2.07 -5.27
N VAL A 288 -39.69 1.31 -6.24
CA VAL A 288 -38.87 0.87 -7.39
C VAL A 288 -38.42 2.08 -8.22
N LYS A 289 -39.33 3.00 -8.54
CA LYS A 289 -39.00 4.23 -9.29
C LYS A 289 -38.00 5.11 -8.54
N GLU A 290 -38.22 5.37 -7.25
CA GLU A 290 -37.29 6.14 -6.42
C GLU A 290 -35.89 5.49 -6.38
N HIS A 291 -35.83 4.17 -6.26
CA HIS A 291 -34.56 3.44 -6.27
C HIS A 291 -33.86 3.50 -7.63
N GLU A 292 -34.61 3.47 -8.74
CA GLU A 292 -34.08 3.63 -10.09
C GLU A 292 -33.54 5.04 -10.33
N GLU A 293 -34.27 6.07 -9.90
CA GLU A 293 -33.82 7.48 -9.95
C GLU A 293 -32.54 7.68 -9.13
N LEU A 294 -32.49 7.14 -7.90
CA LEU A 294 -31.28 7.14 -7.07
C LEU A 294 -30.11 6.46 -7.78
N ARG A 295 -30.34 5.28 -8.36
CA ARG A 295 -29.31 4.55 -9.11
C ARG A 295 -28.79 5.39 -10.29
N ASN A 296 -29.68 6.03 -11.04
CA ASN A 296 -29.33 6.89 -12.17
C ASN A 296 -28.54 8.13 -11.73
N MET A 297 -28.91 8.74 -10.61
CA MET A 297 -28.15 9.84 -10.01
C MET A 297 -26.73 9.40 -9.61
N TYR A 298 -26.60 8.24 -8.96
CA TYR A 298 -25.29 7.70 -8.59
C TYR A 298 -24.42 7.37 -9.81
N THR A 299 -24.99 6.76 -10.86
CA THR A 299 -24.25 6.46 -12.09
C THR A 299 -23.78 7.74 -12.79
N GLN A 300 -24.63 8.77 -12.88
CA GLN A 300 -24.23 10.08 -13.41
C GLN A 300 -23.10 10.72 -12.59
N GLN A 301 -23.17 10.68 -11.26
CA GLN A 301 -22.09 11.21 -10.41
C GLN A 301 -20.77 10.47 -10.59
N VAL A 302 -20.82 9.14 -10.74
CA VAL A 302 -19.63 8.32 -11.01
C VAL A 302 -19.04 8.67 -12.37
N GLU A 303 -19.87 8.81 -13.41
CA GLU A 303 -19.42 9.15 -14.75
C GLU A 303 -18.80 10.55 -14.81
N MET A 304 -19.43 11.55 -14.17
CA MET A 304 -18.87 12.90 -14.07
C MET A 304 -17.50 12.92 -13.38
N ARG A 305 -17.36 12.17 -12.28
CA ARG A 305 -16.06 12.01 -11.59
C ARG A 305 -15.02 11.30 -12.45
N ARG A 306 -15.44 10.34 -13.27
CA ARG A 306 -14.56 9.62 -14.19
C ARG A 306 -14.06 10.55 -15.29
N ILE A 307 -14.95 11.33 -15.90
CA ILE A 307 -14.62 12.34 -16.92
C ILE A 307 -13.67 13.40 -16.34
N GLU A 308 -13.93 13.88 -15.12
CA GLU A 308 -13.07 14.87 -14.48
C GLU A 308 -11.66 14.32 -14.20
N LYS A 309 -11.56 13.09 -13.69
CA LYS A 309 -10.27 12.40 -13.51
C LYS A 309 -9.53 12.20 -14.83
N GLU A 310 -10.23 11.83 -15.89
CA GLU A 310 -9.62 11.65 -17.21
C GLU A 310 -9.13 12.99 -17.77
N LYS A 311 -9.89 14.07 -17.59
CA LYS A 311 -9.49 15.43 -17.98
C LYS A 311 -8.27 15.91 -17.19
N GLN A 312 -8.21 15.65 -15.89
CA GLN A 312 -7.05 15.94 -15.06
C GLN A 312 -5.84 15.11 -15.52
N ALA A 313 -6.01 13.81 -15.79
CA ALA A 313 -4.93 12.96 -16.29
C ALA A 313 -4.41 13.44 -17.67
N LYS A 314 -5.29 13.88 -18.57
CA LYS A 314 -4.92 14.48 -19.86
C LYS A 314 -4.12 15.77 -19.67
N ARG A 315 -4.57 16.68 -18.80
CA ARG A 315 -3.84 17.92 -18.48
C ARG A 315 -2.45 17.64 -17.90
N MET A 316 -2.35 16.73 -16.92
CA MET A 316 -1.08 16.33 -16.33
C MET A 316 -0.13 15.72 -17.36
N LYS A 317 -0.63 14.90 -18.29
CA LYS A 317 0.17 14.36 -19.40
C LYS A 317 0.64 15.46 -20.34
N GLU A 318 -0.22 16.41 -20.69
CA GLU A 318 0.12 17.52 -21.57
C GLU A 318 1.17 18.46 -20.94
N GLU A 319 1.03 18.78 -19.66
CA GLU A 319 2.02 19.54 -18.89
C GLU A 319 3.35 18.79 -18.80
N ALA A 320 3.33 17.49 -18.50
CA ALA A 320 4.53 16.66 -18.45
C ALA A 320 5.26 16.60 -19.81
N LEU A 321 4.52 16.54 -20.92
CA LEU A 321 5.11 16.58 -22.27
C LEU A 321 5.72 17.95 -22.58
N LYS A 322 5.08 19.06 -22.17
CA LYS A 322 5.62 20.41 -22.32
C LYS A 322 6.90 20.60 -21.50
N ASP A 323 6.91 20.14 -20.25
CA ASP A 323 8.08 20.20 -19.39
C ASP A 323 9.23 19.33 -19.92
N ALA A 324 8.93 18.11 -20.38
CA ALA A 324 9.93 17.25 -21.02
C ALA A 324 10.54 17.90 -22.28
N ALA A 325 9.71 18.56 -23.10
CA ALA A 325 10.19 19.30 -24.27
C ALA A 325 11.06 20.51 -23.87
N ARG A 326 10.71 21.22 -22.78
CA ARG A 326 11.52 22.34 -22.26
C ARG A 326 12.89 21.83 -21.79
N LEU A 327 12.91 20.78 -20.97
CA LEU A 327 14.14 20.17 -20.45
C LEU A 327 15.02 19.62 -21.59
N ALA A 328 14.43 19.02 -22.63
CA ALA A 328 15.18 18.57 -23.78
C ALA A 328 15.86 19.72 -24.54
N ARG A 329 15.20 20.88 -24.65
CA ARG A 329 15.81 22.09 -25.25
C ARG A 329 16.91 22.67 -24.37
N GLU A 330 16.71 22.74 -23.06
CA GLU A 330 17.72 23.20 -22.10
C GLU A 330 18.96 22.29 -22.14
N LEU A 331 18.77 20.98 -22.18
CA LEU A 331 19.86 20.00 -22.28
C LEU A 331 20.62 20.14 -23.60
N LYS A 332 19.91 20.31 -24.73
CA LYS A 332 20.55 20.57 -26.03
C LYS A 332 21.34 21.87 -26.00
N SER A 333 20.78 22.96 -25.47
CA SER A 333 21.48 24.24 -25.34
C SER A 333 22.73 24.13 -24.47
N SER A 334 22.69 23.34 -23.40
CA SER A 334 23.85 23.08 -22.54
C SER A 334 24.93 22.27 -23.28
N GLN A 335 24.53 21.27 -24.06
CA GLN A 335 25.45 20.51 -24.91
C GLN A 335 26.12 21.38 -25.98
N ASP A 336 25.34 22.22 -26.66
CA ASP A 336 25.86 23.15 -27.66
C ASP A 336 26.84 24.16 -27.04
N ALA A 337 26.52 24.70 -25.85
CA ALA A 337 27.44 25.56 -25.10
C ALA A 337 28.73 24.84 -24.67
N ALA A 338 28.64 23.58 -24.25
CA ALA A 338 29.81 22.78 -23.90
C ALA A 338 30.70 22.48 -25.12
N LEU A 339 30.10 22.20 -26.29
CA LEU A 339 30.83 22.03 -27.54
C LEU A 339 31.51 23.33 -27.98
N GLU A 340 30.84 24.47 -27.83
CA GLU A 340 31.41 25.77 -28.17
C GLU A 340 32.57 26.14 -27.23
N ASN A 341 32.45 25.88 -25.92
CA ASN A 341 33.56 26.04 -24.98
C ASN A 341 34.75 25.14 -25.35
N LYS A 342 34.50 23.90 -25.75
CA LYS A 342 35.58 23.00 -26.19
C LYS A 342 36.27 23.51 -27.47
N ARG A 343 35.51 24.11 -28.38
CA ARG A 343 36.07 24.75 -29.59
C ARG A 343 36.90 25.97 -29.23
N SER A 344 36.41 26.85 -28.36
CA SER A 344 37.13 28.05 -27.94
C SER A 344 38.42 27.71 -27.17
N GLU A 345 38.39 26.69 -26.30
CA GLU A 345 39.59 26.17 -25.63
C GLU A 345 40.61 25.61 -26.62
N ARG A 346 40.16 24.89 -27.66
CA ARG A 346 41.04 24.37 -28.71
C ARG A 346 41.72 25.50 -29.47
N VAL A 347 40.99 26.55 -29.83
CA VAL A 347 41.54 27.74 -30.48
C VAL A 347 42.55 28.44 -29.56
N ARG A 348 42.24 28.58 -28.27
CA ARG A 348 43.16 29.17 -27.29
C ARG A 348 44.45 28.37 -27.17
N TYR A 349 44.36 27.04 -27.13
CA TYR A 349 45.53 26.17 -27.06
C TYR A 349 46.38 26.25 -28.33
N GLN A 350 45.76 26.29 -29.52
CA GLN A 350 46.46 26.50 -30.77
C GLN A 350 47.21 27.84 -30.77
N GLY A 351 46.57 28.93 -30.35
CA GLY A 351 47.23 30.23 -30.22
C GLY A 351 48.43 30.21 -29.27
N MET A 352 48.31 29.51 -28.14
CA MET A 352 49.42 29.35 -27.18
C MET A 352 50.59 28.54 -27.76
N VAL A 353 50.30 27.49 -28.55
CA VAL A 353 51.34 26.70 -29.23
C VAL A 353 52.06 27.55 -30.29
N GLU A 354 51.32 28.32 -31.08
CA GLU A 354 51.91 29.24 -32.07
C GLU A 354 52.77 30.32 -31.40
N GLU A 355 52.31 30.91 -30.30
CA GLU A 355 53.07 31.88 -29.53
C GLU A 355 54.34 31.25 -28.92
N SER A 356 54.23 30.06 -28.34
CA SER A 356 55.40 29.32 -27.83
C SER A 356 56.41 29.02 -28.94
N ALA A 357 55.96 28.66 -30.13
CA ALA A 357 56.84 28.42 -31.28
C ALA A 357 57.55 29.70 -31.72
N ARG A 358 56.84 30.85 -31.76
CA ARG A 358 57.44 32.16 -32.05
C ARG A 358 58.49 32.55 -31.00
N ASN A 359 58.19 32.35 -29.72
CA ASN A 359 59.12 32.65 -28.63
C ASN A 359 60.38 31.78 -28.68
N GLU A 360 60.26 30.50 -29.05
CA GLU A 360 61.42 29.63 -29.22
C GLU A 360 62.32 30.08 -30.38
N ILE A 361 61.73 30.52 -31.51
CA ILE A 361 62.49 31.10 -32.63
C ILE A 361 63.25 32.35 -32.19
N VAL A 362 62.60 33.27 -31.47
CA VAL A 362 63.26 34.47 -30.93
C VAL A 362 64.41 34.10 -30.02
N ARG A 363 64.20 33.14 -29.11
CA ARG A 363 65.24 32.66 -28.19
C ARG A 363 66.41 32.02 -28.92
N GLN A 364 66.18 31.27 -29.99
CA GLN A 364 67.24 30.71 -30.82
C GLN A 364 68.04 31.81 -31.52
N GLN A 365 67.38 32.80 -32.11
CA GLN A 365 68.06 33.94 -32.71
C GLN A 365 68.90 34.74 -31.70
N GLU A 366 68.41 34.93 -30.47
CA GLU A 366 69.17 35.59 -29.41
C GLU A 366 70.40 34.77 -29.01
N LYS A 367 70.26 33.45 -28.86
CA LYS A 367 71.39 32.55 -28.59
C LYS A 367 72.44 32.60 -29.71
N GLU A 368 72.01 32.62 -30.97
CA GLU A 368 72.91 32.73 -32.12
C GLU A 368 73.65 34.08 -32.12
N LYS A 369 72.95 35.18 -31.83
CA LYS A 369 73.56 36.52 -31.71
C LYS A 369 74.57 36.57 -30.56
N GLN A 370 74.24 36.01 -29.40
CA GLN A 370 75.15 35.92 -28.26
C GLN A 370 76.38 35.06 -28.61
N ALA A 371 76.19 33.88 -29.20
CA ALA A 371 77.29 33.03 -29.63
C ALA A 371 78.20 33.70 -30.68
N ALA A 372 77.63 34.46 -31.62
CA ALA A 372 78.39 35.24 -32.59
C ALA A 372 79.20 36.35 -31.92
N HIS A 373 78.62 37.05 -30.93
CA HIS A 373 79.30 38.06 -30.13
C HIS A 373 80.45 37.45 -29.31
N ASP A 374 80.23 36.30 -28.67
CA ASP A 374 81.26 35.60 -27.88
C ASP A 374 82.41 35.11 -28.77
N ARG A 375 82.12 34.60 -29.97
CA ARG A 375 83.15 34.24 -30.96
C ARG A 375 83.97 35.45 -31.38
N LYS A 376 83.33 36.60 -31.58
CA LYS A 376 84.03 37.85 -31.91
C LYS A 376 84.94 38.27 -30.74
N LEU A 377 84.43 38.23 -29.52
CA LEU A 377 85.17 38.59 -28.31
C LEU A 377 86.37 37.65 -28.09
N ALA A 378 86.20 36.34 -28.29
CA ALA A 378 87.28 35.35 -28.22
C ALA A 378 88.34 35.57 -29.31
N SER A 379 87.93 35.91 -30.53
CA SER A 379 88.85 36.24 -31.62
C SER A 379 89.65 37.50 -31.31
N ASP A 380 89.00 38.55 -30.79
CA ASP A 380 89.68 39.79 -30.40
C ASP A 380 90.63 39.57 -29.22
N HIS A 381 90.25 38.72 -28.25
CA HIS A 381 91.13 38.32 -27.16
C HIS A 381 92.33 37.50 -27.65
N LYS A 382 92.11 36.54 -28.55
CA LYS A 382 93.20 35.77 -29.18
C LYS A 382 94.17 36.69 -29.91
N LYS A 383 93.68 37.64 -30.70
CA LYS A 383 94.55 38.64 -31.37
C LYS A 383 95.35 39.50 -30.38
N LYS A 384 94.79 39.82 -29.21
CA LYS A 384 95.54 40.50 -28.15
C LYS A 384 96.64 39.62 -27.58
N LEU A 385 96.33 38.36 -27.24
CA LEU A 385 97.33 37.40 -26.77
C LEU A 385 98.42 37.16 -27.81
N ASP A 386 98.07 36.96 -29.09
CA ASP A 386 99.04 36.78 -30.18
C ASP A 386 99.97 38.00 -30.30
N LYS A 387 99.46 39.23 -30.08
CA LYS A 387 100.28 40.45 -30.04
C LYS A 387 101.18 40.51 -28.81
N GLU A 388 100.67 40.16 -27.63
CA GLU A 388 101.45 40.11 -26.39
C GLU A 388 102.54 39.04 -26.46
N ASP A 389 102.22 37.86 -27.00
CA ASP A 389 103.16 36.77 -27.19
C ASP A 389 104.16 37.09 -28.29
N ALA A 390 103.78 37.75 -29.38
CA ALA A 390 104.73 38.29 -30.34
C ALA A 390 105.65 39.34 -29.71
N ALA A 391 105.14 40.20 -28.83
CA ALA A 391 105.93 41.18 -28.09
C ALA A 391 106.88 40.51 -27.08
N ARG A 392 106.42 39.47 -26.36
CA ARG A 392 107.23 38.66 -25.45
C ARG A 392 108.28 37.85 -26.20
N ALA A 393 107.92 37.22 -27.31
CA ALA A 393 108.83 36.47 -28.16
C ALA A 393 109.91 37.39 -28.72
N LYS A 394 109.55 38.58 -29.19
CA LYS A 394 110.50 39.61 -29.61
C LYS A 394 111.42 40.05 -28.46
N ALA A 395 110.86 40.32 -27.27
CA ALA A 395 111.66 40.68 -26.10
C ALA A 395 112.59 39.55 -25.64
N LEU A 396 112.14 38.29 -25.75
CA LEU A 396 112.93 37.10 -25.47
C LEU A 396 114.00 36.89 -26.53
N GLU A 397 113.70 37.08 -27.81
CA GLU A 397 114.66 37.04 -28.91
C GLU A 397 115.74 38.11 -28.73
N ASP A 398 115.35 39.34 -28.38
CA ASP A 398 116.30 40.42 -28.07
C ASP A 398 117.18 40.06 -26.86
N ARG A 399 116.62 39.39 -25.84
CA ARG A 399 117.36 38.91 -24.67
C ARG A 399 118.26 37.71 -25.00
N MET A 400 117.80 36.77 -25.82
CA MET A 400 118.56 35.62 -26.29
C MET A 400 119.71 36.08 -27.20
N LYS A 401 119.50 37.05 -28.09
CA LYS A 401 120.59 37.67 -28.87
C LYS A 401 121.63 38.32 -27.96
N ARG A 402 121.22 38.97 -26.86
CA ARG A 402 122.16 39.47 -25.84
C ARG A 402 122.91 38.33 -25.15
N TYR A 403 122.21 37.27 -24.75
CA TYR A 403 122.83 36.10 -24.11
C TYR A 403 123.66 35.25 -25.05
N GLU A 404 123.36 35.18 -26.34
CA GLU A 404 124.20 34.57 -27.37
C GLU A 404 125.41 35.45 -27.64
N GLY A 405 125.29 36.78 -27.56
CA GLY A 405 126.45 37.67 -27.51
C GLY A 405 127.36 37.39 -26.32
N ILE A 406 126.79 37.18 -25.12
CA ILE A 406 127.53 36.83 -23.89
C ILE A 406 127.97 35.35 -23.90
N GLY A 407 127.20 34.48 -24.54
CA GLY A 407 127.38 33.05 -24.64
C GLY A 407 128.43 32.67 -25.67
N ALA A 408 128.54 33.44 -26.76
CA ALA A 408 129.68 33.40 -27.67
C ALA A 408 130.97 33.85 -26.97
N GLN A 409 130.88 34.77 -25.99
CA GLN A 409 132.00 35.13 -25.11
C GLN A 409 132.33 34.04 -24.07
N TRP A 410 131.33 33.30 -23.56
CA TRP A 410 131.54 32.17 -22.63
C TRP A 410 131.95 30.87 -23.32
N ALA A 411 131.46 30.58 -24.52
CA ALA A 411 131.86 29.42 -25.32
C ALA A 411 133.32 29.54 -25.82
N THR A 412 133.85 30.78 -25.89
CA THR A 412 135.27 31.05 -26.10
C THR A 412 136.08 31.04 -24.79
N THR A 413 135.44 31.00 -23.61
CA THR A 413 136.10 30.92 -22.30
C THR A 413 135.41 29.95 -21.30
N GLY A 414 135.70 28.65 -21.43
CA GLY A 414 135.70 27.70 -20.32
C GLY A 414 134.41 26.94 -19.92
N ALA A 415 134.65 25.74 -19.33
CA ALA A 415 133.79 24.87 -18.50
C ALA A 415 132.37 24.43 -18.96
N GLY A 416 131.88 24.77 -20.16
CA GLY A 416 130.51 24.43 -20.60
C GLY A 416 130.24 22.97 -21.01
N ALA A 417 131.26 22.22 -21.43
CA ALA A 417 131.07 20.90 -22.04
C ALA A 417 130.64 19.78 -21.06
N GLN A 418 130.91 19.94 -19.77
CA GLN A 418 130.63 18.92 -18.75
C GLN A 418 129.18 18.99 -18.24
N LYS A 419 128.64 20.20 -18.08
CA LYS A 419 127.24 20.42 -17.69
C LYS A 419 126.24 19.94 -18.76
N ALA A 420 126.56 20.13 -20.04
CA ALA A 420 125.72 19.64 -21.13
C ALA A 420 125.57 18.10 -21.13
N LYS A 421 126.61 17.37 -20.70
CA LYS A 421 126.54 15.90 -20.57
C LYS A 421 125.72 15.46 -19.34
N GLU A 422 125.69 16.24 -18.28
CA GLU A 422 124.86 15.95 -17.10
C GLU A 422 123.38 16.26 -17.36
N GLU A 423 123.07 17.34 -18.05
CA GLU A 423 121.70 17.69 -18.48
C GLU A 423 121.13 16.64 -19.43
N ALA A 424 121.92 16.15 -20.39
CA ALA A 424 121.50 15.07 -21.29
C ALA A 424 121.15 13.77 -20.53
N LYS A 425 121.89 13.44 -19.46
CA LYS A 425 121.60 12.28 -18.61
C LYS A 425 120.35 12.48 -17.76
N MET A 426 120.12 13.70 -17.25
CA MET A 426 118.91 14.02 -16.49
C MET A 426 117.65 13.92 -17.37
N MET A 427 117.72 14.41 -18.61
CA MET A 427 116.61 14.33 -19.56
C MET A 427 116.25 12.88 -19.93
N ASP A 428 117.23 12.00 -20.05
CA ASP A 428 116.99 10.57 -20.31
C ASP A 428 116.31 9.86 -19.12
N ILE A 429 116.60 10.29 -17.89
CA ILE A 429 115.90 9.81 -16.67
C ILE A 429 114.44 10.27 -16.67
N ILE A 430 114.18 11.53 -17.00
CA ILE A 430 112.83 12.10 -17.07
C ILE A 430 112.00 11.40 -18.16
N ALA A 431 112.59 11.12 -19.32
CA ALA A 431 111.93 10.39 -20.39
C ALA A 431 111.53 8.95 -19.96
N LYS A 432 112.41 8.26 -19.22
CA LYS A 432 112.12 6.93 -18.66
C LYS A 432 111.02 6.98 -17.59
N GLU A 433 110.96 8.04 -16.80
CA GLU A 433 109.92 8.21 -15.78
C GLU A 433 108.55 8.53 -16.40
N ALA A 434 108.53 9.34 -17.47
CA ALA A 434 107.32 9.63 -18.24
C ALA A 434 106.74 8.37 -18.89
N ALA A 435 107.58 7.54 -19.51
CA ALA A 435 107.15 6.26 -20.10
C ALA A 435 106.55 5.30 -19.06
N LYS A 436 107.11 5.26 -17.83
CA LYS A 436 106.56 4.48 -16.72
C LYS A 436 105.23 5.03 -16.17
N LYS A 437 104.95 6.32 -16.38
CA LYS A 437 103.68 6.93 -15.99
C LYS A 437 102.60 6.61 -17.03
N GLU A 438 102.94 6.73 -18.31
CA GLU A 438 102.05 6.38 -19.43
C GLU A 438 101.58 4.92 -19.35
N GLN A 439 102.49 3.96 -19.11
CA GLN A 439 102.13 2.56 -18.91
C GLN A 439 101.18 2.34 -17.72
N ARG A 440 101.36 3.11 -16.62
CA ARG A 440 100.47 3.01 -15.45
C ARG A 440 99.07 3.56 -15.73
N ASP A 441 98.97 4.62 -16.51
CA ASP A 441 97.69 5.20 -16.89
C ASP A 441 96.94 4.31 -17.89
N ASP A 442 97.66 3.65 -18.81
CA ASP A 442 97.09 2.65 -19.73
C ASP A 442 96.53 1.42 -18.99
N ASP A 443 97.28 0.90 -18.01
CA ASP A 443 96.82 -0.21 -17.17
C ASP A 443 95.61 0.16 -16.30
N ARG A 444 95.51 1.42 -15.89
CA ARG A 444 94.33 1.93 -15.16
C ARG A 444 93.12 2.00 -16.09
N ASN A 445 93.30 2.60 -17.26
CA ASN A 445 92.25 2.72 -18.28
C ASN A 445 91.73 1.34 -18.72
N ARG A 446 92.62 0.36 -18.85
CA ARG A 446 92.24 -1.03 -19.16
C ARG A 446 91.37 -1.63 -18.05
N ARG A 447 91.80 -1.52 -16.78
CA ARG A 447 91.03 -2.02 -15.63
C ARG A 447 89.66 -1.35 -15.50
N ASP A 448 89.58 -0.04 -15.71
CA ASP A 448 88.31 0.69 -15.64
C ASP A 448 87.36 0.29 -16.77
N LYS A 449 87.87 0.08 -17.99
CA LYS A 449 87.08 -0.45 -19.13
C LYS A 449 86.56 -1.86 -18.86
N GLU A 450 87.39 -2.75 -18.32
CA GLU A 450 87.00 -4.11 -17.96
C GLU A 450 85.93 -4.10 -16.85
N LYS A 451 86.06 -3.22 -15.85
CA LYS A 451 85.05 -3.02 -14.79
C LYS A 451 83.72 -2.54 -15.36
N ILE A 452 83.72 -1.50 -16.19
CA ILE A 452 82.50 -0.99 -16.85
C ILE A 452 81.83 -2.08 -17.70
N ALA A 453 82.61 -2.89 -18.41
CA ALA A 453 82.09 -4.01 -19.19
C ALA A 453 81.43 -5.07 -18.28
N SER A 454 82.06 -5.41 -17.15
CA SER A 454 81.51 -6.37 -16.18
C SER A 454 80.20 -5.87 -15.54
N ASP A 455 80.14 -4.59 -15.15
CA ASP A 455 78.96 -3.96 -14.57
C ASP A 455 77.80 -3.92 -15.57
N LYS A 456 78.09 -3.63 -16.85
CA LYS A 456 77.09 -3.65 -17.93
C LYS A 456 76.47 -5.04 -18.11
N VAL A 457 77.27 -6.11 -18.02
CA VAL A 457 76.78 -7.49 -18.09
C VAL A 457 75.93 -7.83 -16.87
N MET A 458 76.34 -7.40 -15.67
CA MET A 458 75.57 -7.60 -14.44
C MET A 458 74.20 -6.90 -14.49
N MET A 459 74.17 -5.63 -14.91
CA MET A 459 72.93 -4.86 -15.06
C MET A 459 71.99 -5.46 -16.12
N LYS A 460 72.54 -5.95 -17.23
CA LYS A 460 71.74 -6.66 -18.24
C LYS A 460 71.09 -7.91 -17.66
N LYS A 461 71.84 -8.74 -16.91
CA LYS A 461 71.31 -9.94 -16.23
C LYS A 461 70.22 -9.58 -15.21
N LEU A 462 70.42 -8.51 -14.42
CA LEU A 462 69.44 -8.04 -13.46
C LEU A 462 68.13 -7.59 -14.14
N ASN A 463 68.24 -6.81 -15.22
CA ASN A 463 67.08 -6.38 -16.00
C ASN A 463 66.33 -7.56 -16.64
N THR A 464 67.04 -8.56 -17.16
CA THR A 464 66.40 -9.77 -17.69
C THR A 464 65.68 -10.56 -16.59
N ARG A 465 66.26 -10.65 -15.39
CA ARG A 465 65.60 -11.28 -14.24
C ARG A 465 64.33 -10.55 -13.84
N LEU A 466 64.38 -9.22 -13.71
CA LEU A 466 63.20 -8.40 -13.36
C LEU A 466 62.07 -8.51 -14.39
N LEU A 467 62.40 -8.58 -15.69
CA LEU A 467 61.43 -8.80 -16.75
C LEU A 467 60.77 -10.18 -16.64
N ASN A 468 61.56 -11.23 -16.35
CA ASN A 468 61.02 -12.58 -16.16
C ASN A 468 60.13 -12.67 -14.91
N GLU A 469 60.52 -12.03 -13.80
CA GLU A 469 59.70 -11.96 -12.58
C GLU A 469 58.39 -11.19 -12.81
N LYS A 470 58.42 -10.11 -13.61
CA LYS A 470 57.20 -9.41 -14.03
C LYS A 470 56.31 -10.32 -14.86
N LYS A 471 56.87 -11.01 -15.86
CA LYS A 471 56.11 -11.95 -16.70
C LYS A 471 55.47 -13.06 -15.88
N GLN A 472 56.17 -13.61 -14.89
CA GLN A 472 55.60 -14.61 -13.98
C GLN A 472 54.46 -14.07 -13.12
N ARG A 473 54.54 -12.81 -12.66
CA ARG A 473 53.44 -12.14 -11.96
C ARG A 473 52.23 -11.95 -12.86
N ASP A 474 52.43 -11.45 -14.07
CA ASP A 474 51.36 -11.25 -15.06
C ASP A 474 50.69 -12.59 -15.42
N GLU A 475 51.47 -13.66 -15.61
CA GLU A 475 50.94 -15.02 -15.83
C GLU A 475 50.15 -15.54 -14.63
N HIS A 476 50.62 -15.32 -13.41
CA HIS A 476 49.92 -15.71 -12.19
C HIS A 476 48.59 -14.96 -12.02
N GLU A 477 48.58 -13.64 -12.23
CA GLU A 477 47.36 -12.82 -12.22
C GLU A 477 46.36 -13.30 -13.28
N ALA A 478 46.81 -13.57 -14.51
CA ALA A 478 45.97 -14.13 -15.56
C ALA A 478 45.38 -15.50 -15.17
N THR A 479 46.13 -16.35 -14.45
CA THR A 479 45.56 -17.62 -13.95
C THR A 479 44.50 -17.41 -12.86
N LEU A 480 44.66 -16.41 -11.99
CA LEU A 480 43.68 -16.07 -10.96
C LEU A 480 42.42 -15.49 -11.58
N GLU A 481 42.54 -14.58 -12.55
CA GLU A 481 41.40 -14.05 -13.31
C GLU A 481 40.64 -15.16 -14.04
N ARG A 482 41.35 -16.12 -14.64
CA ARG A 482 40.73 -17.28 -15.29
C ARG A 482 39.98 -18.17 -14.31
N LYS A 483 40.54 -18.40 -13.11
CA LYS A 483 39.86 -19.13 -12.03
C LYS A 483 38.62 -18.39 -11.54
N PHE A 484 38.71 -17.07 -11.38
CA PHE A 484 37.60 -16.22 -10.98
C PHE A 484 36.47 -16.23 -12.02
N TYR A 485 36.81 -16.06 -13.31
CA TYR A 485 35.85 -16.14 -14.41
C TYR A 485 35.15 -17.51 -14.47
N ASN A 486 35.89 -18.60 -14.31
CA ASN A 486 35.32 -19.94 -14.26
C ASN A 486 34.39 -20.14 -13.04
N SER A 487 34.75 -19.59 -11.87
CA SER A 487 33.90 -19.63 -10.67
C SER A 487 32.60 -18.86 -10.90
N MET A 488 32.67 -17.65 -11.45
CA MET A 488 31.49 -16.84 -11.78
C MET A 488 30.59 -17.52 -12.81
N LYS A 489 31.18 -18.18 -13.81
CA LYS A 489 30.43 -18.97 -14.80
C LYS A 489 29.69 -20.14 -14.14
N LEU A 490 30.37 -20.87 -13.26
CA LEU A 490 29.78 -22.01 -12.53
C LEU A 490 28.67 -21.56 -11.57
N GLU A 491 28.84 -20.43 -10.88
CA GLU A 491 27.82 -19.83 -10.02
C GLU A 491 26.60 -19.40 -10.83
N ASN A 492 26.79 -18.82 -12.01
CA ASN A 492 25.71 -18.41 -12.90
C ASN A 492 24.96 -19.63 -13.48
N GLU A 493 25.68 -20.68 -13.88
CA GLU A 493 25.10 -21.96 -14.30
C GLU A 493 24.30 -22.62 -13.16
N ASN A 494 24.81 -22.59 -11.92
CA ASN A 494 24.11 -23.08 -10.74
C ASN A 494 22.87 -22.24 -10.41
N ALA A 495 22.93 -20.92 -10.57
CA ALA A 495 21.78 -20.04 -10.39
C ALA A 495 20.68 -20.38 -11.40
N ILE A 496 21.03 -20.54 -12.68
CA ILE A 496 20.11 -20.95 -13.75
C ILE A 496 19.52 -22.35 -13.46
N MET A 497 20.34 -23.31 -13.05
CA MET A 497 19.89 -24.66 -12.68
C MET A 497 18.96 -24.65 -11.46
N SER A 498 19.23 -23.80 -10.47
CA SER A 498 18.37 -23.63 -9.29
C SER A 498 17.02 -23.01 -9.64
N GLU A 499 17.00 -22.08 -10.61
CA GLU A 499 15.79 -21.44 -11.11
C GLU A 499 14.96 -22.41 -11.94
N LYS A 500 15.62 -23.23 -12.78
CA LYS A 500 15.00 -24.32 -13.53
C LYS A 500 14.40 -25.39 -12.60
N MET A 501 15.12 -25.81 -11.56
CA MET A 501 14.61 -26.71 -10.52
C MET A 501 13.39 -26.13 -9.77
N LYS A 502 13.37 -24.81 -9.53
CA LYS A 502 12.20 -24.13 -8.93
C LYS A 502 11.01 -24.09 -9.89
N GLN A 503 11.23 -23.94 -11.19
CA GLN A 503 10.18 -24.06 -12.21
C GLN A 503 9.66 -25.50 -12.32
N ASP A 504 10.54 -26.50 -12.33
CA ASP A 504 10.15 -27.92 -12.38
C ASP A 504 9.36 -28.34 -11.13
N ARG A 505 9.69 -27.78 -9.95
CA ARG A 505 8.89 -27.95 -8.73
C ARG A 505 7.52 -27.27 -8.79
N LYS A 506 7.37 -26.17 -9.52
CA LYS A 506 6.06 -25.53 -9.77
C LYS A 506 5.22 -26.29 -10.79
N ASN A 507 5.85 -27.01 -11.71
CA ASN A 507 5.19 -27.77 -12.77
C ASN A 507 4.91 -29.24 -12.39
N LYS A 508 5.38 -29.72 -11.24
CA LYS A 508 5.06 -31.07 -10.74
C LYS A 508 3.65 -31.10 -10.15
N PRO A 509 2.70 -31.90 -10.69
CA PRO A 509 1.39 -32.07 -10.07
C PRO A 509 1.53 -32.76 -8.70
N PRO A 510 0.66 -32.44 -7.72
CA PRO A 510 0.75 -33.00 -6.38
C PRO A 510 0.61 -34.53 -6.43
N LEU A 511 1.61 -35.21 -5.88
CA LEU A 511 1.60 -36.66 -5.68
C LEU A 511 0.41 -37.05 -4.82
N ASN A 512 -0.51 -37.79 -5.45
CA ASN A 512 -1.67 -38.41 -4.86
C ASN A 512 -1.21 -39.43 -3.80
N THR A 513 -1.28 -39.02 -2.54
CA THR A 513 -1.03 -39.87 -1.37
C THR A 513 -2.37 -40.21 -0.75
N SER A 514 -3.01 -41.27 -1.24
CA SER A 514 -3.97 -42.05 -0.47
C SER A 514 -4.07 -43.49 -0.97
N ARG A 515 -3.49 -44.43 -0.22
CA ARG A 515 -4.11 -45.68 0.24
C ARG A 515 -3.12 -46.45 1.13
N ASN A 516 -3.25 -46.24 2.43
CA ASN A 516 -3.74 -47.25 3.37
C ASN A 516 -4.22 -46.55 4.65
#